data_AF-A0A0N4YLS3-F1
#
_entry.id   AF-A0A0N4YLS3-F1
#
_cell.length_a   1.000
_cell.length_b   1.000
_cell.length_c   1.000
_cell.angle_alpha   90.00
_cell.angle_beta   90.00
_cell.angle_gamma   90.00
#
_symmetry.space_group_name_H-M   'P 1'
#
loop_
_entity.id
_entity.type
_entity.pdbx_description
1 polymer ?
#
loop_
_entity_poly.entity_id
_entity_poly.type
_entity_poly.pdbx_seq_one_letter_code
_entity_poly.pdbx_strand_id
1 'polypeptide(L)'
;MSDEMATHVATYAWQCIDCKRCSVCSLGDHEEAMMFCDKCDRGFHTYCIGLTEAPQGTWICKQYCDPEGATGAGGRGGGGAVGNTVTPRRPTARKSSAAVA
;
A
#
# COMPACT_ATOMS: atom_id res chain seq x y z
N MET A 1 16.40 -1.99 -16.05
CA MET A 1 15.19 -1.49 -15.37
C MET A 1 14.16 -2.59 -15.51
N SER A 2 13.91 -3.35 -14.44
CA SER A 2 13.24 -4.65 -14.53
C SER A 2 11.77 -4.48 -14.94
N ASP A 3 11.46 -4.93 -16.16
CA ASP A 3 10.14 -4.91 -16.82
C ASP A 3 9.00 -5.48 -15.96
N GLU A 4 9.36 -6.40 -15.06
CA GLU A 4 8.46 -7.05 -14.11
C GLU A 4 7.78 -6.06 -13.15
N MET A 5 8.49 -5.02 -12.70
CA MET A 5 7.94 -4.04 -11.75
C MET A 5 6.98 -3.08 -12.43
N ALA A 6 7.32 -2.66 -13.66
CA ALA A 6 6.44 -1.82 -14.46
C ALA A 6 5.10 -2.52 -14.75
N THR A 7 5.15 -3.82 -15.04
CA THR A 7 3.94 -4.62 -15.28
C THR A 7 3.06 -4.67 -14.04
N HIS A 8 3.62 -4.95 -12.87
CA HIS A 8 2.85 -5.00 -11.63
C HIS A 8 2.32 -3.64 -11.18
N VAL A 9 3.13 -2.60 -11.30
CA VAL A 9 2.74 -1.23 -10.96
C VAL A 9 1.65 -0.70 -11.90
N ALA A 10 1.63 -1.13 -13.16
CA ALA A 10 0.57 -0.79 -14.10
C ALA A 10 -0.79 -1.41 -13.74
N THR A 11 -0.84 -2.47 -12.92
CA THR A 11 -2.10 -3.12 -12.52
C THR A 11 -2.93 -2.33 -11.51
N TYR A 12 -2.36 -1.30 -10.88
CA TYR A 12 -3.05 -0.50 -9.86
C TYR A 12 -2.66 0.97 -9.94
N ALA A 13 -3.43 1.85 -9.29
CA ALA A 13 -3.12 3.28 -9.27
C ALA A 13 -1.84 3.54 -8.46
N TRP A 14 -0.70 3.55 -9.15
CA TRP A 14 0.59 3.85 -8.54
C TRP A 14 0.57 5.21 -7.87
N GLN A 15 1.12 5.26 -6.66
CA GLN A 15 1.25 6.48 -5.87
C GLN A 15 2.71 6.94 -5.93
N CYS A 16 2.93 8.26 -6.00
CA CYS A 16 4.27 8.83 -5.88
C CYS A 16 4.93 8.46 -4.54
N ILE A 17 6.25 8.57 -4.41
CA ILE A 17 6.96 8.21 -3.17
C ILE A 17 6.49 9.03 -1.96
N ASP A 18 6.21 10.33 -2.15
CA ASP A 18 5.65 11.20 -1.11
C ASP A 18 4.14 10.99 -0.89
N CYS A 19 3.48 10.32 -1.84
CA CYS A 19 2.06 10.03 -1.82
C CYS A 19 1.77 8.62 -1.29
N LYS A 20 2.82 7.85 -0.97
CA LYS A 20 2.69 6.44 -0.64
C LYS A 20 1.92 6.30 0.65
N ARG A 21 1.00 5.34 0.66
CA ARG A 21 0.17 5.01 1.82
C ARG A 21 0.35 3.55 2.13
N CYS A 22 0.35 3.25 3.43
CA CYS A 22 0.40 1.89 3.91
C CYS A 22 -0.84 1.13 3.44
N SER A 23 -0.65 -0.03 2.80
CA SER A 23 -1.77 -0.82 2.27
C SER A 23 -2.59 -1.53 3.37
N VAL A 24 -2.17 -1.44 4.63
CA VAL A 24 -2.85 -2.01 5.81
C VAL A 24 -3.69 -0.93 6.52
N CYS A 25 -3.08 0.17 6.97
CA CYS A 25 -3.78 1.24 7.69
C CYS A 25 -4.28 2.38 6.79
N SER A 26 -3.91 2.40 5.51
CA SER A 26 -4.22 3.48 4.55
C SER A 26 -3.68 4.87 4.95
N LEU A 27 -2.76 4.93 5.92
CA LEU A 27 -2.10 6.15 6.37
C LEU A 27 -0.73 6.33 5.68
N GLY A 28 -0.34 7.59 5.53
CA GLY A 28 0.98 8.01 5.03
C GLY A 28 1.88 8.59 6.13
N ASP A 29 1.50 8.43 7.40
CA ASP A 29 2.28 8.86 8.56
C ASP A 29 3.35 7.81 8.91
N HIS A 30 4.41 8.19 9.63
CA HIS A 30 5.53 7.31 10.00
C HIS A 30 6.28 6.72 8.80
N GLU A 31 6.61 7.58 7.85
CA GLU A 31 7.42 7.27 6.65
C GLU A 31 8.77 6.62 6.98
N GLU A 32 9.36 6.90 8.14
CA GLU A 32 10.61 6.27 8.64
C GLU A 32 10.48 4.75 8.88
N ALA A 33 9.28 4.28 9.21
CA ALA A 33 8.96 2.88 9.43
C ALA A 33 8.23 2.27 8.22
N MET A 34 8.12 3.00 7.12
CA MET A 34 7.48 2.56 5.89
C MET A 34 8.50 1.92 4.94
N MET A 35 8.15 0.74 4.44
CA MET A 35 8.95 -0.03 3.49
C MET A 35 8.14 -0.32 2.22
N PHE A 36 8.86 -0.50 1.12
CA PHE A 36 8.27 -0.74 -0.20
C PHE A 36 8.53 -2.17 -0.64
N CYS A 37 7.52 -2.79 -1.24
CA CYS A 37 7.68 -4.11 -1.85
C CYS A 37 8.49 -4.00 -3.15
N ASP A 38 9.58 -4.76 -3.27
CA ASP A 38 10.42 -4.75 -4.47
C ASP A 38 9.68 -5.25 -5.72
N LYS A 39 8.60 -6.06 -5.54
CA LYS A 39 7.83 -6.64 -6.65
C LYS A 39 6.64 -5.80 -7.12
N CYS A 40 6.02 -5.05 -6.20
CA CYS A 40 4.81 -4.30 -6.54
C CYS A 40 4.86 -2.85 -6.09
N ASP A 41 5.96 -2.34 -5.56
CA ASP A 41 6.15 -0.94 -5.16
C ASP A 41 5.05 -0.39 -4.21
N ARG A 42 4.36 -1.26 -3.47
CA ARG A 42 3.37 -0.85 -2.46
C ARG A 42 4.05 -0.59 -1.12
N GLY A 43 3.57 0.45 -0.43
CA GLY A 43 4.05 0.83 0.90
C GLY A 43 3.37 0.03 2.02
N PHE A 44 4.16 -0.36 3.00
CA PHE A 44 3.73 -1.05 4.21
C PHE A 44 4.55 -0.54 5.39
N HIS A 45 3.92 -0.32 6.54
CA HIS A 45 4.70 -0.11 7.75
C HIS A 45 5.20 -1.43 8.29
N THR A 46 6.43 -1.46 8.78
CA THR A 46 7.03 -2.60 9.50
C THR A 46 6.08 -3.10 10.59
N TYR A 47 5.57 -2.19 11.43
CA TYR A 47 4.62 -2.50 12.49
C TYR A 47 3.25 -2.99 11.99
N CYS A 48 2.77 -2.54 10.83
CA CYS A 48 1.49 -2.99 10.27
C CYS A 48 1.54 -4.44 9.78
N ILE A 49 2.73 -4.94 9.43
CA ILE A 49 2.96 -6.32 8.99
C ILE A 49 3.65 -7.17 10.07
N GLY A 50 3.79 -6.65 11.29
CA GLY A 50 4.37 -7.37 12.42
C GLY A 50 5.89 -7.54 12.37
N LEU A 51 6.59 -6.70 11.61
CA LEU A 51 8.05 -6.63 11.59
C LEU A 51 8.54 -5.57 12.57
N THR A 52 9.57 -5.91 13.34
CA THR A 52 10.22 -4.99 14.27
C THR A 52 11.23 -4.09 13.54
N GLU A 53 11.87 -4.61 12.50
CA GLU A 53 12.88 -3.93 11.70
C GLU A 53 12.73 -4.27 10.21
N ALA A 54 13.28 -3.42 9.34
CA ALA A 54 13.32 -3.70 7.91
C ALA A 54 14.26 -4.89 7.65
N PRO A 55 13.81 -5.94 6.93
CA PRO A 55 14.64 -7.07 6.61
C PRO A 55 15.82 -6.66 5.72
N GLN A 56 16.96 -7.31 5.90
CA GLN A 56 18.12 -7.07 5.06
C GLN A 56 17.93 -7.74 3.69
N GLY A 57 17.97 -6.94 2.62
CA GLY A 57 17.83 -7.40 1.24
C GLY A 57 16.44 -7.18 0.66
N THR A 58 16.07 -8.01 -0.32
CA THR A 58 14.81 -7.89 -1.07
C THR A 58 13.61 -8.31 -0.23
N TRP A 59 12.58 -7.47 -0.19
CA TRP A 59 11.33 -7.78 0.50
C TRP A 59 10.13 -7.79 -0.44
N ILE A 60 9.34 -8.86 -0.36
CA ILE A 60 8.16 -9.07 -1.19
C ILE A 60 6.94 -9.25 -0.30
N CYS A 61 5.91 -8.43 -0.51
CA CYS A 61 4.70 -8.47 0.28
C CYS A 61 3.85 -9.72 -0.03
N LYS A 62 3.46 -10.48 1.00
CA LYS A 62 2.62 -11.67 0.80
C LYS A 62 1.20 -11.33 0.36
N GLN A 63 0.65 -10.22 0.86
CA GLN A 63 -0.74 -9.83 0.59
C GLN A 63 -1.06 -9.63 -0.91
N TYR A 64 -0.11 -9.14 -1.71
CA TYR A 64 -0.35 -8.83 -3.12
C TYR A 64 0.55 -9.57 -4.09
N CYS A 65 1.72 -10.03 -3.66
CA CYS A 65 2.67 -10.73 -4.53
C CYS A 65 2.71 -12.25 -4.28
N ASP A 66 2.21 -12.73 -3.14
CA ASP A 66 2.15 -14.14 -2.76
C ASP A 66 0.78 -14.49 -2.13
N PRO A 67 -0.32 -14.41 -2.91
CA PRO A 67 -1.66 -14.67 -2.38
C PRO A 67 -1.88 -16.14 -1.95
N GLU A 68 -1.05 -17.09 -2.42
CA GLU A 68 -1.22 -18.52 -2.09
C GLU A 68 -0.80 -18.86 -0.65
N GLY A 69 0.08 -18.06 -0.02
CA GLY A 69 0.47 -18.22 1.38
C GLY A 69 -0.55 -17.71 2.40
N ALA A 70 -1.66 -17.09 1.96
CA ALA A 70 -2.70 -16.50 2.82
C ALA A 70 -4.00 -17.31 2.83
N THR A 71 -3.94 -18.62 2.58
CA THR A 71 -5.13 -19.48 2.59
C THR A 71 -5.59 -19.77 4.01
N GLY A 72 -6.56 -18.99 4.47
CA GLY A 72 -7.29 -19.26 5.70
C GLY A 72 -8.44 -18.28 5.96
N ALA A 73 -9.62 -18.66 5.49
CA ALA A 73 -10.96 -18.11 5.81
C ALA A 73 -11.47 -16.93 4.98
N GLY A 74 -12.47 -17.23 4.15
CA GLY A 74 -13.41 -16.23 3.63
C GLY A 74 -14.34 -15.69 4.71
N GLY A 75 -14.94 -14.53 4.42
CA GLY A 75 -16.02 -13.96 5.19
C GLY A 75 -16.57 -12.69 4.54
N ARG A 76 -17.76 -12.78 3.95
CA ARG A 76 -18.56 -11.64 3.51
C ARG A 76 -19.18 -10.94 4.72
N GLY A 77 -19.43 -9.63 4.61
CA GLY A 77 -20.25 -8.82 5.52
C GLY A 77 -19.40 -7.98 6.47
N GLY A 78 -19.68 -6.72 6.78
CA GLY A 78 -20.88 -5.89 6.68
C GLY A 78 -20.61 -4.70 7.63
N GLY A 79 -21.13 -3.52 7.31
CA GLY A 79 -20.71 -2.24 7.91
C GLY A 79 -20.74 -2.12 9.44
N GLY A 80 -19.94 -1.17 9.93
CA GLY A 80 -19.94 -0.70 11.31
C GLY A 80 -19.20 0.63 11.37
N ALA A 81 -19.96 1.71 11.31
CA ALA A 81 -19.47 3.05 11.58
C ALA A 81 -18.96 3.12 13.02
N VAL A 82 -17.68 3.42 13.21
CA VAL A 82 -17.21 4.04 14.46
C VAL A 82 -16.82 5.47 14.12
N GLY A 83 -17.72 6.38 14.47
CA GLY A 83 -17.41 7.80 14.51
C GLY A 83 -16.38 8.03 15.60
N ASN A 84 -15.15 8.32 15.18
CA ASN A 84 -14.36 9.34 15.84
C ASN A 84 -13.85 10.26 14.73
N THR A 85 -14.10 11.55 14.89
CA THR A 85 -13.97 12.59 13.86
C THR A 85 -12.52 12.74 13.41
N VAL A 86 -12.03 11.86 12.54
CA VAL A 86 -10.87 12.14 11.69
C VAL A 86 -11.39 13.10 10.64
N THR A 87 -11.15 14.38 10.87
CA THR A 87 -11.27 15.40 9.84
C THR A 87 -10.59 14.87 8.57
N PRO A 88 -11.27 14.88 7.40
CA PRO A 88 -10.61 14.50 6.16
C PRO A 88 -9.47 15.50 5.96
N ARG A 89 -8.23 15.05 6.14
CA ARG A 89 -7.06 15.82 5.71
C ARG A 89 -7.25 15.99 4.21
N ARG A 90 -7.56 17.25 3.87
CA ARG A 90 -7.72 17.81 2.55
C ARG A 90 -6.87 17.03 1.53
N PRO A 91 -7.45 16.47 0.46
CA PRO A 91 -6.66 15.90 -0.61
C PRO A 91 -5.80 17.03 -1.14
N THR A 92 -4.49 16.97 -0.92
CA THR A 92 -3.55 17.82 -1.63
C THR A 92 -3.70 17.47 -3.10
N ALA A 93 -4.45 18.33 -3.79
CA ALA A 93 -4.57 18.44 -5.23
C ALA A 93 -4.37 17.12 -5.99
N ARG A 94 -5.50 16.49 -6.37
CA ARG A 94 -5.57 15.87 -7.68
C ARG A 94 -5.09 16.93 -8.68
N LYS A 95 -3.82 16.88 -9.07
CA LYS A 95 -3.42 17.37 -10.38
C LYS A 95 -4.04 16.35 -11.32
N SER A 96 -5.21 16.68 -11.84
CA SER A 96 -5.76 16.02 -13.01
C SER A 96 -4.76 16.23 -14.14
N SER A 97 -3.79 15.32 -14.27
CA SER A 97 -3.10 15.19 -15.54
C SER A 97 -4.12 14.59 -16.50
N ALA A 98 -4.67 15.47 -17.31
CA ALA A 98 -5.45 15.12 -18.47
C ALA A 98 -4.66 14.14 -19.33
N ALA A 99 -5.26 13.00 -19.62
CA ALA A 99 -4.96 12.20 -20.80
C ALA A 99 -6.25 11.49 -21.19
N VAL A 100 -6.98 12.08 -22.15
CA VAL A 100 -7.65 11.37 -23.25
C VAL A 100 -8.11 12.41 -24.27
N ALA A 101 -7.31 12.59 -25.32
CA ALA A 101 -7.75 12.98 -26.66
C ALA A 101 -6.89 12.18 -27.65
#